data_AF-A0A0G0L1W1-F1
#
_entry.id   AF-A0A0G0L1W1-F1
#
_cell.length_a   1.000
_cell.length_b   1.000
_cell.length_c   1.000
_cell.angle_alpha   90.00
_cell.angle_beta   90.00
_cell.angle_gamma   90.00
#
_symmetry.space_group_name_H-M   'P 1'
#
loop_
_entity.id
_entity.type
_entity.pdbx_description
1 polymer ?
#
loop_
_entity_poly.entity_id
_entity_poly.type
_entity_poly.pdbx_seq_one_letter_code
_entity_poly.pdbx_strand_id
1 'polypeptide(L)' 'MPTLNQIIRKGRTPKVQKTKVPALQFAIDNLHRKKTVFAKGSS' A
#
# COMPACT_ATOMS: atom_id res chain seq x y z
N MET A 1 12.89 -20.00 -12.98
CA MET A 1 12.96 -18.83 -13.89
C MET A 1 11.64 -18.78 -14.67
N PRO A 2 10.86 -17.70 -14.62
CA PRO A 2 9.58 -17.66 -15.34
C PRO A 2 9.76 -17.33 -16.82
N THR A 3 8.90 -17.88 -17.67
CA THR A 3 8.89 -17.59 -19.12
C THR A 3 8.14 -16.31 -19.44
N LEU A 4 8.35 -15.77 -20.63
CA LEU A 4 7.69 -14.55 -21.10
C LEU A 4 6.15 -14.69 -21.07
N ASN A 5 5.62 -15.83 -21.51
CA ASN A 5 4.19 -16.12 -21.45
C ASN A 5 3.65 -16.24 -20.02
N GLN A 6 4.48 -16.63 -19.04
CA GLN A 6 4.08 -16.64 -17.63
C GLN A 6 3.97 -15.24 -17.05
N ILE A 7 4.86 -14.31 -17.43
CA ILE A 7 4.81 -12.91 -17.00
C ILE A 7 3.62 -12.19 -17.64
N ILE A 8 3.32 -12.45 -18.92
CA ILE A 8 2.15 -11.88 -19.61
C ILE A 8 0.85 -12.34 -18.95
N ARG A 9 0.72 -13.63 -18.63
CA ARG A 9 -0.49 -14.17 -17.98
C ARG A 9 -0.58 -13.84 -16.49
N LYS A 10 0.56 -13.75 -15.81
CA LYS A 10 0.68 -13.48 -14.37
C LYS A 10 1.74 -12.41 -14.17
N GLY A 11 1.28 -11.15 -14.16
CA GLY A 11 2.13 -9.99 -13.93
C GLY A 11 2.95 -10.13 -12.64
N ARG A 12 4.14 -9.51 -12.63
CA ARG A 12 4.97 -9.45 -11.42
C ARG A 12 4.31 -8.53 -10.40
N THR A 13 3.98 -9.06 -9.24
CA THR A 13 3.55 -8.26 -8.09
C THR A 13 4.74 -8.04 -7.13
N PRO A 14 5.03 -6.80 -6.73
CA PRO A 14 5.99 -6.55 -5.66
C PRO A 14 5.43 -7.08 -4.34
N LYS A 15 6.32 -7.51 -3.44
CA LYS A 15 5.91 -7.90 -2.08
C LYS A 15 5.50 -6.67 -1.29
N VAL A 16 4.35 -6.73 -0.63
CA VAL A 16 3.90 -5.67 0.28
C VAL A 16 4.81 -5.67 1.52
N GLN A 17 5.33 -4.50 1.88
CA GLN A 17 6.16 -4.30 3.07
C GLN A 17 5.50 -3.27 3.99
N LYS A 18 5.62 -3.47 5.30
CA LYS A 18 5.21 -2.48 6.30
C LYS A 18 6.26 -1.37 6.37
N THR A 19 5.82 -0.14 6.61
CA THR A 19 6.72 0.98 6.86
C THR A 19 7.15 1.02 8.32
N LYS A 20 8.25 1.74 8.61
CA LYS A 20 8.79 1.87 9.96
C LYS A 20 7.82 2.55 10.94
N VAL A 21 6.97 3.45 10.44
CA VAL A 21 6.09 4.31 11.24
C VAL A 21 4.63 4.26 10.72
N PRO A 22 3.91 3.14 10.92
CA PRO A 22 2.57 2.95 10.33
C PRO A 22 1.50 3.89 10.91
N ALA A 23 1.66 4.34 12.16
CA ALA A 23 0.71 5.23 12.83
C ALA A 23 0.64 6.63 12.18
N LEU A 24 1.70 7.08 11.51
CA LEU A 24 1.76 8.39 10.87
C LEU A 24 1.16 8.39 9.46
N GLN A 25 0.66 7.26 8.98
CA GLN A 25 0.16 7.14 7.60
C GLN A 25 -1.35 7.34 7.49
N PHE A 26 -2.03 7.55 8.62
CA PHE A 26 -3.45 7.78 8.62
C PHE A 26 -3.86 8.70 9.77
N ALA A 27 -4.90 9.48 9.54
CA ALA A 27 -5.61 10.19 10.60
C ALA A 27 -7.02 9.60 10.78
N ILE A 28 -7.53 9.69 12.01
CA ILE A 28 -8.87 9.25 12.37
C ILE A 28 -9.67 10.47 12.78
N ASP A 29 -10.80 10.67 12.11
CA ASP A 29 -11.85 11.58 12.51
C ASP A 29 -12.91 10.78 13.29
N ASN A 30 -12.92 10.94 14.61
CA ASN A 30 -13.84 10.20 15.48
C ASN A 30 -15.27 10.73 15.38
N LEU A 31 -15.46 12.03 15.14
CA LEU A 31 -16.79 12.64 15.05
C LEU A 31 -17.57 12.05 13.86
N HIS A 32 -16.89 11.90 12.74
CA HIS A 32 -17.47 11.37 11.51
C HIS A 32 -17.15 9.88 11.28
N ARG A 33 -16.44 9.23 12.22
CA ARG A 33 -15.96 7.84 12.14
C ARG A 33 -15.26 7.54 10.80
N LYS A 34 -14.42 8.48 10.36
CA LYS A 34 -13.73 8.41 9.06
C LYS A 34 -12.24 8.22 9.24
N LYS A 35 -11.65 7.33 8.44
CA LYS A 35 -10.20 7.15 8.35
C LYS A 35 -9.69 7.78 7.07
N THR A 36 -8.72 8.68 7.17
CA THR A 36 -8.00 9.25 6.03
C THR A 36 -6.63 8.61 5.95
N VAL A 37 -6.30 7.99 4.81
CA VAL A 37 -4.97 7.39 4.57
C VAL A 37 -4.18 8.34 3.70
N PHE A 38 -2.98 8.71 4.13
CA PHE A 38 -2.12 9.64 3.39
C PHE A 38 -1.43 8.94 2.22
N ALA A 39 -1.23 9.70 1.14
CA ALA A 39 -0.41 9.24 0.02
C ALA A 39 1.04 9.06 0.47
N LYS A 40 1.75 8.13 -0.16
CA LYS A 40 3.16 7.85 0.16
C LYS A 40 4.00 9.12 -0.01
N GLY A 41 4.67 9.56 1.07
CA GLY A 41 5.51 10.77 1.08
C GLY A 41 4.77 12.06 1.46
N SER A 42 3.45 11.98 1.70
CA SER A 42 2.68 13.05 2.33
C SER A 42 2.67 12.83 3.84
N SER A 43 2.86 13.92 4.60
CA SER A 43 2.79 13.97 6.06
C SER A 43 1.67 14.89 6.51
#